data_AF-W4VNK8-F1
#
_entry.id   AF-W4VNK8-F1
#
_cell.length_a   1.000
_cell.length_b   1.000
_cell.length_c   1.000
_cell.angle_alpha   90.00
_cell.angle_beta   90.00
_cell.angle_gamma   90.00
#
_symmetry.space_group_name_H-M   'P 1'
#
loop_
_entity.id
_entity.type
_entity.pdbx_description
1 polymer ?
#
loop_
_entity_poly.entity_id
_entity_poly.type
_entity_poly.pdbx_seq_one_letter_code
_entity_poly.pdbx_strand_id
1 'polypeptide(L)' 'MEVLAEMKVEYREVMLLHYIHELSIKEIAANLDINEGTVKTRLHRARHAMKEKVEKDPARQWIGGEKL' A
#
# COMPACT_ATOMS: atom_id res chain seq x y z
N MET A 1 -5.04 8.15 9.01
CA MET A 1 -5.41 6.75 8.67
C MET A 1 -6.38 6.62 7.49
N GLU A 2 -6.83 7.73 6.89
CA GLU A 2 -7.91 7.76 5.88
C GLU A 2 -7.50 7.20 4.49
N VAL A 3 -6.26 7.45 4.05
CA VAL A 3 -5.74 7.01 2.74
C VAL A 3 -5.80 5.49 2.53
N LEU A 4 -5.57 4.72 3.60
CA LEU A 4 -5.66 3.26 3.53
C LEU A 4 -7.11 2.79 3.33
N ALA A 5 -8.08 3.45 3.96
CA ALA A 5 -9.49 3.04 3.90
C ALA A 5 -10.05 3.05 2.47
N GLU A 6 -9.52 3.93 1.61
CA GLU A 6 -9.91 4.06 0.21
C GLU A 6 -9.20 3.06 -0.72
N MET A 7 -8.28 2.26 -0.20
CA MET A 7 -7.61 1.20 -0.96
C MET A 7 -8.42 -0.09 -0.90
N LYS A 8 -8.31 -0.88 -1.98
CA LYS A 8 -8.84 -2.25 -2.02
C LYS A 8 -8.38 -3.03 -0.78
N VAL A 9 -9.30 -3.83 -0.24
CA VAL A 9 -9.08 -4.56 1.03
C VAL A 9 -7.82 -5.42 0.93
N GLU A 10 -7.62 -6.08 -0.20
CA GLU A 10 -6.49 -6.98 -0.44
C GLU A 10 -5.14 -6.25 -0.50
N TYR A 11 -5.14 -4.94 -0.78
CA TYR A 11 -3.94 -4.11 -0.80
C TYR A 11 -3.60 -3.65 0.61
N ARG A 12 -4.61 -3.24 1.38
CA ARG A 12 -4.43 -2.92 2.81
C ARG A 12 -3.90 -4.11 3.58
N GLU A 13 -4.50 -5.27 3.39
CA GLU A 13 -4.18 -6.49 4.11
C GLU A 13 -2.71 -6.86 3.94
N VAL A 14 -2.21 -6.94 2.70
CA VAL A 14 -0.79 -7.25 2.47
C VAL A 14 0.15 -6.17 2.99
N MET A 15 -0.26 -4.89 2.98
CA MET A 15 0.58 -3.82 3.53
C MET A 15 0.62 -3.85 5.06
N LEU A 16 -0.49 -4.13 5.72
CA LEU A 16 -0.55 -4.25 7.18
C LEU A 16 0.35 -5.40 7.62
N LEU A 17 0.17 -6.57 7.01
CA LEU A 17 0.98 -7.75 7.32
C LEU A 17 2.47 -7.51 7.07
N HIS A 18 2.83 -6.80 6.00
CA HIS A 18 4.23 -6.55 5.66
C HIS A 18 4.90 -5.44 6.48
N TYR A 19 4.24 -4.30 6.68
CA TYR A 19 4.87 -3.11 7.28
C TYR A 19 4.56 -2.94 8.77
N ILE A 20 3.47 -3.51 9.26
CA ILE A 20 3.07 -3.40 10.68
C ILE A 20 3.38 -4.70 11.42
N HIS A 21 3.09 -5.85 10.81
CA HIS A 21 3.38 -7.16 11.40
C HIS A 21 4.73 -7.74 10.96
N GLU A 22 5.49 -7.01 10.13
CA GLU A 22 6.84 -7.36 9.67
C GLU A 22 6.95 -8.76 9.05
N LEU A 23 5.85 -9.30 8.51
CA LEU A 23 5.85 -10.62 7.89
C LEU A 23 6.59 -10.60 6.54
N SER A 24 7.34 -11.67 6.29
CA SER A 24 7.94 -11.94 4.99
C SER A 24 6.87 -12.28 3.94
N ILE A 25 7.21 -12.15 2.65
CA ILE A 25 6.31 -12.50 1.55
C ILE A 25 5.81 -13.94 1.66
N LYS A 26 6.67 -14.86 2.11
CA LYS A 26 6.34 -16.27 2.30
C LYS A 26 5.34 -16.48 3.43
N GLU A 27 5.52 -15.79 4.56
CA GLU A 27 4.59 -15.85 5.69
C GLU A 27 3.23 -15.25 5.34
N ILE A 28 3.22 -14.14 4.59
CA ILE A 28 1.98 -13.53 4.10
C ILE A 28 1.25 -14.48 3.14
N ALA A 29 1.98 -15.10 2.22
CA ALA A 29 1.43 -16.08 1.28
C ALA A 29 0.76 -17.25 2.01
N ALA A 30 1.42 -17.79 3.04
CA ALA A 30 0.87 -18.85 3.88
C ALA A 30 -0.32 -18.38 4.73
N ASN A 31 -0.25 -17.16 5.30
CA ASN A 31 -1.30 -16.60 6.15
C ASN A 31 -2.61 -16.33 5.38
N LEU A 32 -2.50 -15.90 4.12
CA LEU A 32 -3.63 -15.54 3.27
C LEU A 32 -4.07 -16.66 2.30
N ASP A 33 -3.41 -17.82 2.35
CA ASP A 33 -3.63 -18.95 1.43
C ASP A 33 -3.57 -18.53 -0.07
N ILE A 34 -2.52 -17.79 -0.44
CA ILE A 34 -2.27 -17.33 -1.82
C ILE A 34 -0.80 -17.56 -2.19
N ASN A 35 -0.48 -17.55 -3.48
CA ASN A 35 0.91 -17.67 -3.91
C ASN A 35 1.73 -16.38 -3.65
N GLU A 36 3.04 -16.53 -3.46
CA GLU A 36 3.97 -15.41 -3.24
C GLU A 36 3.96 -14.38 -4.38
N GLY A 37 3.72 -14.81 -5.63
CA GLY A 37 3.59 -13.92 -6.77
C GLY A 37 2.43 -12.94 -6.60
N THR A 38 1.30 -13.41 -6.07
CA THR A 38 0.11 -12.61 -5.78
C THR A 38 0.41 -11.60 -4.69
N VAL A 39 1.11 -12.01 -3.63
CA VAL A 39 1.57 -11.10 -2.56
C VAL A 39 2.45 -9.98 -3.14
N LYS A 40 3.45 -10.32 -3.96
CA LYS A 40 4.34 -9.35 -4.61
C LYS A 40 3.56 -8.37 -5.50
N THR A 41 2.64 -8.87 -6.33
CA THR A 41 1.80 -8.03 -7.19
C THR A 41 0.88 -7.13 -6.37
N ARG A 42 0.23 -7.64 -5.32
CA ARG A 42 -0.62 -6.85 -4.43
C ARG A 42 0.18 -5.75 -3.74
N LEU A 43 1.35 -6.06 -3.17
CA LEU A 43 2.24 -5.06 -2.55
C LEU A 43 2.70 -3.98 -3.52
N HIS A 44 3.08 -4.36 -4.75
CA HIS A 44 3.48 -3.40 -5.77
C HIS A 44 2.33 -2.45 -6.14
N ARG A 45 1.13 -2.99 -6.41
CA ARG A 45 -0.06 -2.19 -6.71
C ARG A 45 -0.51 -1.34 -5.53
N ALA A 46 -0.40 -1.86 -4.31
CA ALA A 46 -0.71 -1.13 -3.09
C ALA A 46 0.18 0.11 -2.93
N ARG A 47 1.50 -0.03 -3.12
CA ARG A 47 2.43 1.11 -3.10
C ARG A 47 2.13 2.13 -4.18
N HIS A 48 1.81 1.69 -5.40
CA HIS A 48 1.44 2.60 -6.49
C HIS A 48 0.15 3.37 -6.19
N ALA A 49 -0.88 2.68 -5.71
CA ALA A 49 -2.15 3.32 -5.34
C ALA A 49 -1.97 4.31 -4.18
N MET A 50 -1.11 3.98 -3.22
CA MET A 50 -0.77 4.88 -2.11
C MET A 50 -0.02 6.12 -2.61
N LYS A 51 0.97 5.95 -3.50
CA LYS A 51 1.73 7.05 -4.11
C LYS A 51 0.82 7.99 -4.88
N GLU A 52 -0.05 7.47 -5.75
CA GLU A 52 -1.00 8.31 -6.50
C GLU A 52 -1.92 9.11 -5.58
N LYS A 53 -2.42 8.51 -4.51
CA LYS A 53 -3.28 9.22 -3.55
C LYS A 53 -2.51 10.30 -2.79
N VAL A 54 -1.26 10.03 -2.44
CA VAL A 54 -0.37 10.98 -1.75
C VAL A 54 0.03 12.15 -2.66
N GLU A 55 0.30 11.91 -3.94
CA GLU A 55 0.66 12.96 -4.91
C GLU A 55 -0.54 13.84 -5.28
N LYS A 56 -1.75 13.28 -5.22
CA LYS A 56 -3.01 14.01 -5.47
C LYS A 56 -3.58 14.67 -4.21
N ASP A 57 -2.92 14.54 -3.06
CA ASP A 57 -3.33 15.20 -1.82
C ASP A 57 -3.11 16.71 -1.94
N PRO A 58 -4.19 17.53 -1.97
CA PRO A 58 -4.08 18.98 -2.11
C PRO A 58 -3.24 19.61 -0.99
N ALA A 59 -3.23 19.01 0.20
CA ALA A 59 -2.43 19.49 1.33
C ALA A 59 -0.92 19.29 1.11
N ARG A 60 -0.52 18.32 0.28
CA ARG A 60 0.88 18.09 -0.13
C ARG A 60 1.28 18.84 -1.41
N GLN A 61 0.31 19.31 -2.21
CA GLN A 61 0.59 20.20 -3.34
C GLN A 61 0.91 21.64 -2.90
N TRP A 62 0.67 21.99 -1.64
CA TRP A 62 0.85 23.34 -1.08
C TRP A 62 1.98 23.46 -0.05
N ILE A 63 2.96 22.56 -0.07
CA ILE A 63 4.19 22.71 0.73
C ILE A 63 5.29 23.33 -0.13
N GLY A 64 5.48 24.65 -0.01
CA GLY A 64 6.71 25.32 -0.47
C GLY A 64 6.61 26.28 -1.66
N GLY A 65 5.42 26.63 -2.15
CA GLY A 65 5.27 27.77 -3.08
C GLY A 65 5.75 27.55 -4.52
N GLU A 66 6.09 26.34 -4.96
CA GLU A 66 6.30 26.01 -6.37
C GLU A 66 5.59 24.71 -6.75
N LYS A 67 4.90 24.74 -7.89
CA LYS A 67 4.21 23.59 -8.49
C LYS A 67 5.23 22.78 -9.30
N LEU A 68 5.40 21.50 -8.95
CA LEU A 68 6.15 20.54 -9.78
C LEU A 68 5.53 20.40 -11.18
#